data_AF-A0AAE0WHE0-F1
#
_entry.id   AF-A0AAE0WHE0-F1
#
_cell.length_a   1.000
_cell.length_b   1.000
_cell.length_c   1.000
_cell.angle_alpha   90.00
_cell.angle_beta   90.00
_cell.angle_gamma   90.00
#
_symmetry.space_group_name_H-M   'P 1'
#
loop_
_entity.id
_entity.type
_entity.pdbx_description
1 polymer ?
#
loop_
_entity_poly.entity_id
_entity_poly.type
_entity_poly.pdbx_seq_one_letter_code
_entity_poly.pdbx_strand_id
1 'polypeptide(L)'
;MSSSQTRFEAIQNRSDTIVVPMNQAGHCTWDRRRYLATQQLNGCTALALVSSEAGILVHIAPINPNLHGKDAPGNAELDNARGLLQQVITVYNTYTRMGVFPDPSAITVLAIHEGRVAVPVHIKLIQGILTHLSIPSTVHQYGTKQGGEARSESDNSVVVEGEKGRPPKLYINGNELKIPARSATALAPDTVPAVGRAVQVRSVPVADSPATQSMQDSRQTQQHIAALMRLYSQVGYSEQHARGLVETRAQQAANTHQLSRAEAIKQLYEYSLAQSR
;
A
#
# COMPACT_ATOMS: atom_id res chain seq x y z
N MET A 1 12.78 -36.32 -14.66
CA MET A 1 11.53 -35.54 -14.80
C MET A 1 11.93 -34.08 -14.92
N SER A 2 11.61 -33.42 -16.04
CA SER A 2 11.87 -31.98 -16.18
C SER A 2 10.93 -31.25 -15.23
N SER A 3 11.46 -30.56 -14.23
CA SER A 3 10.66 -29.60 -13.45
C SER A 3 10.16 -28.55 -14.43
N SER A 4 8.83 -28.47 -14.62
CA SER A 4 8.23 -27.41 -15.43
C SER A 4 8.48 -26.10 -14.68
N GLN A 5 9.33 -25.25 -15.26
CA GLN A 5 9.60 -23.90 -14.76
C GLN A 5 8.29 -23.18 -14.45
N THR A 6 8.18 -22.62 -13.25
CA THR A 6 6.98 -21.89 -12.83
C THR A 6 6.86 -20.54 -13.51
N ARG A 7 5.65 -19.97 -13.48
CA ARG A 7 5.41 -18.64 -14.05
C ARG A 7 6.29 -17.57 -13.42
N PHE A 8 6.51 -17.64 -12.11
CA PHE A 8 7.36 -16.69 -11.38
C PHE A 8 8.83 -16.80 -11.82
N GLU A 9 9.38 -18.02 -11.86
CA GLU A 9 10.77 -18.25 -12.29
C GLU A 9 11.02 -17.78 -13.73
N ALA A 10 10.01 -17.89 -14.60
CA ALA A 10 10.09 -17.42 -15.98
C ALA A 10 10.14 -15.89 -16.12
N ILE A 11 9.65 -15.14 -15.12
CA ILE A 11 9.48 -13.68 -15.22
C ILE A 11 10.30 -12.86 -14.22
N GLN A 12 10.84 -13.45 -13.16
CA GLN A 12 11.52 -12.71 -12.07
C GLN A 12 12.72 -11.87 -12.52
N ASN A 13 13.46 -12.32 -13.53
CA ASN A 13 14.65 -11.64 -14.05
C ASN A 13 14.37 -10.75 -15.28
N ARG A 14 13.10 -10.61 -15.67
CA ARG A 14 12.75 -9.78 -16.82
C ARG A 14 12.77 -8.30 -16.43
N SER A 15 13.19 -7.46 -17.36
CA SER A 15 13.20 -6.01 -17.17
C SER A 15 11.79 -5.40 -17.12
N ASP A 16 10.75 -6.10 -17.55
CA ASP A 16 9.34 -5.64 -17.48
C ASP A 16 8.58 -6.18 -16.26
N THR A 17 9.30 -6.73 -15.27
CA THR A 17 8.74 -7.25 -14.01
C THR A 17 9.08 -6.35 -12.83
N ILE A 18 8.09 -6.11 -11.95
CA ILE A 18 8.32 -5.62 -10.59
C ILE A 18 8.09 -6.78 -9.62
N VAL A 19 9.18 -7.24 -8.98
CA VAL A 19 9.09 -8.17 -7.86
C VAL A 19 8.87 -7.36 -6.58
N VAL A 20 7.73 -7.59 -5.93
CA VAL A 20 7.30 -6.94 -4.69
C VAL A 20 7.81 -7.76 -3.50
N PRO A 21 8.78 -7.23 -2.72
CA PRO A 21 9.28 -7.91 -1.54
C PRO A 21 8.21 -7.99 -0.44
N MET A 22 8.45 -8.87 0.53
CA MET A 22 7.66 -8.91 1.77
C MET A 22 7.67 -7.55 2.47
N ASN A 23 6.50 -7.14 2.99
CA ASN A 23 6.23 -5.85 3.59
C ASN A 23 6.42 -4.64 2.66
N GLN A 24 6.13 -4.82 1.37
CA GLN A 24 6.15 -3.74 0.39
C GLN A 24 4.91 -3.78 -0.50
N ALA A 25 4.63 -2.64 -1.15
CA ALA A 25 3.65 -2.52 -2.21
C ALA A 25 4.36 -2.06 -3.49
N GLY A 26 4.07 -2.70 -4.61
CA GLY A 26 4.48 -2.30 -5.95
C GLY A 26 3.26 -1.96 -6.80
N HIS A 27 3.45 -1.07 -7.77
CA HIS A 27 2.42 -0.73 -8.74
C HIS A 27 3.04 -0.38 -10.09
N CYS A 28 2.27 -0.53 -11.15
CA CYS A 28 2.65 -0.08 -12.48
C CYS A 28 1.44 0.07 -13.39
N THR A 29 1.66 0.78 -14.49
CA THR A 29 0.80 0.78 -15.66
C THR A 29 1.28 -0.27 -16.66
N TRP A 30 0.35 -0.91 -17.37
CA TRP A 30 0.64 -2.05 -18.25
C TRP A 30 1.37 -1.68 -19.56
N ASP A 31 1.43 -0.39 -19.88
CA ASP A 31 2.27 0.14 -20.96
C ASP A 31 3.77 0.21 -20.60
N ARG A 32 4.10 0.20 -19.31
CA ARG A 32 5.48 0.33 -18.81
C ARG A 32 6.04 -0.98 -18.29
N ARG A 33 5.22 -1.78 -17.62
CA ARG A 33 5.61 -3.05 -17.01
C ARG A 33 4.52 -4.07 -17.30
N ARG A 34 4.92 -5.30 -17.58
CA ARG A 34 3.99 -6.38 -17.89
C ARG A 34 3.64 -7.21 -16.67
N TYR A 35 4.52 -7.24 -15.67
CA TYR A 35 4.37 -8.14 -14.53
C TYR A 35 4.52 -7.42 -13.18
N LEU A 36 3.62 -7.75 -12.26
CA LEU A 36 3.83 -7.60 -10.82
C LEU A 36 3.93 -9.00 -10.22
N ALA A 37 4.89 -9.24 -9.36
CA ALA A 37 5.09 -10.57 -8.81
C ALA A 37 5.52 -10.53 -7.35
N THR A 38 5.13 -11.54 -6.58
CA THR A 38 5.69 -11.81 -5.25
C THR A 38 5.83 -13.32 -5.07
N GLN A 39 6.76 -13.73 -4.23
CA GLN A 39 7.04 -15.14 -3.96
C GLN A 39 7.16 -15.41 -2.46
N GLN A 40 7.38 -16.68 -2.12
CA GLN A 40 7.62 -17.15 -0.75
C GLN A 40 6.50 -16.79 0.22
N LEU A 41 5.24 -16.79 -0.24
CA LEU A 41 4.12 -16.57 0.66
C LEU A 41 4.01 -17.79 1.59
N ASN A 42 4.32 -17.63 2.88
CA ASN A 42 4.14 -18.71 3.86
C ASN A 42 3.64 -18.14 5.19
N GLY A 43 2.32 -18.14 5.36
CA GLY A 43 1.66 -17.38 6.43
C GLY A 43 1.37 -15.92 6.04
N CYS A 44 1.96 -15.44 4.94
CA CYS A 44 1.74 -14.08 4.43
C CYS A 44 0.34 -13.89 3.83
N THR A 45 0.01 -12.63 3.57
CA THR A 45 -1.15 -12.22 2.78
C THR A 45 -0.68 -11.40 1.60
N ALA A 46 -1.22 -11.66 0.41
CA ALA A 46 -1.03 -10.78 -0.74
C ALA A 46 -2.37 -10.20 -1.17
N LEU A 47 -2.35 -8.96 -1.65
CA LEU A 47 -3.50 -8.31 -2.27
C LEU A 47 -3.08 -7.77 -3.62
N ALA A 48 -3.78 -8.19 -4.67
CA ALA A 48 -3.67 -7.62 -6.00
C ALA A 48 -4.92 -6.79 -6.28
N LEU A 49 -4.76 -5.52 -6.66
CA LEU A 49 -5.82 -4.64 -7.16
C LEU A 49 -5.46 -4.30 -8.60
N VAL A 50 -6.33 -4.61 -9.55
CA VAL A 50 -6.00 -4.60 -10.97
C VAL A 50 -7.11 -3.98 -11.82
N SER A 51 -6.73 -3.39 -12.95
CA SER A 51 -7.60 -2.92 -14.03
C SER A 51 -7.04 -3.34 -15.39
N SER A 52 -7.70 -2.97 -16.48
CA SER A 52 -7.15 -3.15 -17.84
C SER A 52 -5.95 -2.26 -18.15
N GLU A 53 -5.61 -1.31 -17.28
CA GLU A 53 -4.56 -0.31 -17.54
C GLU A 53 -3.41 -0.37 -16.51
N ALA A 54 -3.67 -0.85 -15.29
CA ALA A 54 -2.69 -0.85 -14.22
C ALA A 54 -2.96 -1.92 -13.15
N GLY A 55 -1.98 -2.10 -12.28
CA GLY A 55 -2.11 -2.95 -11.10
C GLY A 55 -1.31 -2.45 -9.93
N ILE A 56 -1.73 -2.90 -8.75
CA ILE A 56 -1.09 -2.74 -7.46
C ILE A 56 -0.99 -4.13 -6.85
N LEU A 57 0.18 -4.49 -6.35
CA LEU A 57 0.43 -5.74 -5.63
C LEU A 57 1.10 -5.41 -4.31
N VAL A 58 0.57 -5.93 -3.22
CA VAL A 58 1.15 -5.79 -1.87
C VAL A 58 1.39 -7.15 -1.25
N HIS A 59 2.52 -7.30 -0.57
CA HIS A 59 2.89 -8.50 0.20
C HIS A 59 2.99 -8.12 1.67
N ILE A 60 2.08 -8.65 2.49
CA ILE A 60 1.97 -8.38 3.93
C ILE A 60 2.47 -9.61 4.70
N ALA A 61 3.52 -9.44 5.53
CA ALA A 61 4.05 -10.49 6.38
C ALA A 61 3.02 -10.95 7.44
N PRO A 62 3.06 -12.21 7.91
CA PRO A 62 2.20 -12.67 9.00
C PRO A 62 2.41 -11.86 10.29
N ILE A 63 1.41 -11.89 11.17
CA ILE A 63 1.58 -11.47 12.56
C ILE A 63 2.34 -12.59 13.26
N ASN A 64 3.47 -12.28 13.90
CA ASN A 64 4.26 -13.28 14.60
C ASN A 64 3.50 -13.76 15.86
N PRO A 65 3.07 -15.03 15.91
CA PRO A 65 2.27 -15.54 17.02
C PRO A 65 3.09 -15.73 18.31
N ASN A 66 4.43 -15.75 18.25
CA ASN A 66 5.27 -15.91 19.43
C ASN A 66 5.45 -14.62 20.24
N LEU A 67 4.86 -13.52 19.77
CA LEU A 67 4.81 -12.25 20.47
C LEU A 67 3.54 -12.21 21.33
N HIS A 68 3.52 -13.04 22.37
CA HIS A 68 2.50 -13.01 23.40
C HIS A 68 3.14 -12.60 24.73
N GLY A 69 2.82 -11.40 25.23
CA GLY A 69 3.33 -10.88 26.50
C GLY A 69 3.46 -9.36 26.54
N LYS A 70 3.92 -8.80 27.67
CA LYS A 70 4.23 -7.36 27.82
C LYS A 70 5.35 -6.88 26.87
N ASP A 71 6.09 -7.82 26.29
CA ASP A 71 7.16 -7.59 25.32
C ASP A 71 6.73 -7.92 23.87
N ALA A 72 5.45 -8.24 23.64
CA ALA A 72 4.91 -8.27 22.29
C ALA A 72 5.03 -6.85 21.73
N PRO A 73 5.71 -6.60 20.59
CA PRO A 73 5.92 -5.29 20.00
C PRO A 73 4.59 -4.70 19.53
N GLY A 74 3.78 -4.20 20.47
CA GLY A 74 2.56 -3.43 20.24
C GLY A 74 1.65 -3.97 19.11
N ASN A 75 0.91 -3.08 18.49
CA ASN A 75 0.18 -3.35 17.26
C ASN A 75 1.12 -3.26 16.03
N ALA A 76 2.44 -3.47 16.15
CA ALA A 76 3.39 -3.09 15.11
C ALA A 76 3.14 -3.80 13.77
N GLU A 77 2.86 -5.11 13.78
CA GLU A 77 2.52 -5.85 12.56
C GLU A 77 1.18 -5.41 11.97
N LEU A 78 0.20 -5.13 12.84
CA LEU A 78 -1.10 -4.62 12.44
C LEU A 78 -1.00 -3.20 11.85
N ASP A 79 -0.15 -2.36 12.43
CA ASP A 79 0.14 -1.00 11.99
C ASP A 79 0.95 -1.00 10.70
N ASN A 80 1.86 -1.97 10.52
CA ASN A 80 2.51 -2.23 9.24
C ASN A 80 1.49 -2.63 8.16
N ALA A 81 0.59 -3.56 8.46
CA ALA A 81 -0.48 -3.95 7.53
C ALA A 81 -1.37 -2.75 7.17
N ARG A 82 -1.78 -1.94 8.16
CA ARG A 82 -2.51 -0.68 7.93
C ARG A 82 -1.71 0.29 7.07
N GLY A 83 -0.42 0.46 7.34
CA GLY A 83 0.47 1.33 6.59
C GLY A 83 0.59 0.93 5.13
N LEU A 84 0.73 -0.36 4.85
CA LEU A 84 0.77 -0.91 3.49
C LEU A 84 -0.56 -0.76 2.76
N LEU A 85 -1.68 -1.05 3.43
CA LEU A 85 -3.00 -0.89 2.83
C LEU A 85 -3.34 0.59 2.60
N GLN A 86 -2.85 1.50 3.45
CA GLN A 86 -2.96 2.94 3.19
C GLN A 86 -2.19 3.35 1.93
N GLN A 87 -1.00 2.78 1.69
CA GLN A 87 -0.27 3.02 0.44
C GLN A 87 -1.07 2.54 -0.77
N VAL A 88 -1.70 1.36 -0.69
CA VAL A 88 -2.60 0.86 -1.74
C VAL A 88 -3.75 1.84 -2.01
N ILE A 89 -4.42 2.33 -0.97
CA ILE A 89 -5.51 3.32 -1.09
C ILE A 89 -4.99 4.60 -1.77
N THR A 90 -3.85 5.13 -1.33
CA THR A 90 -3.26 6.35 -1.88
C THR A 90 -2.96 6.18 -3.36
N VAL A 91 -2.25 5.11 -3.75
CA VAL A 91 -1.94 4.81 -5.15
C VAL A 91 -3.22 4.65 -5.97
N TYR A 92 -4.17 3.84 -5.50
CA TYR A 92 -5.44 3.63 -6.18
C TYR A 92 -6.18 4.95 -6.41
N ASN A 93 -6.35 5.79 -5.39
CA ASN A 93 -7.08 7.05 -5.51
C ASN A 93 -6.39 8.03 -6.46
N THR A 94 -5.06 8.14 -6.39
CA THR A 94 -4.29 9.01 -7.30
C THR A 94 -4.47 8.58 -8.75
N TYR A 95 -4.27 7.30 -9.06
CA TYR A 95 -4.38 6.78 -10.42
C TYR A 95 -5.83 6.70 -10.92
N THR A 96 -6.81 6.52 -10.03
CA THR A 96 -8.23 6.60 -10.38
C THR A 96 -8.63 7.99 -10.87
N ARG A 97 -8.14 9.05 -10.21
CA ARG A 97 -8.37 10.44 -10.67
C ARG A 97 -7.77 10.72 -12.04
N MET A 98 -6.74 9.96 -12.43
CA MET A 98 -6.12 10.01 -13.74
C MET A 98 -6.79 9.09 -14.78
N GLY A 99 -7.84 8.34 -14.40
CA GLY A 99 -8.53 7.39 -15.28
C GLY A 99 -7.79 6.08 -15.52
N VAL A 100 -6.82 5.72 -14.68
CA VAL A 100 -5.94 4.54 -14.86
C VAL A 100 -6.47 3.27 -14.18
N PHE A 101 -7.50 3.38 -13.33
CA PHE A 101 -8.21 2.22 -12.78
C PHE A 101 -9.66 2.18 -13.25
N PRO A 102 -9.94 1.97 -14.56
CA PRO A 102 -11.29 1.66 -15.01
C PRO A 102 -11.68 0.27 -14.49
N ASP A 103 -12.90 0.16 -13.97
CA ASP A 103 -13.51 -1.10 -13.49
C ASP A 103 -12.55 -1.99 -12.68
N PRO A 104 -12.03 -1.48 -11.56
CA PRO A 104 -11.03 -2.21 -10.78
C PRO A 104 -11.64 -3.47 -10.17
N SER A 105 -10.80 -4.50 -10.05
CA SER A 105 -11.11 -5.73 -9.31
C SER A 105 -9.94 -6.08 -8.39
N ALA A 106 -10.23 -6.80 -7.32
CA ALA A 106 -9.22 -7.21 -6.36
C ALA A 106 -9.23 -8.71 -6.08
N ILE A 107 -8.05 -9.27 -5.84
CA ILE A 107 -7.86 -10.65 -5.37
C ILE A 107 -7.02 -10.60 -4.10
N THR A 108 -7.55 -11.18 -3.03
CA THR A 108 -6.80 -11.41 -1.79
C THR A 108 -6.34 -12.85 -1.74
N VAL A 109 -5.04 -13.07 -1.55
CA VAL A 109 -4.41 -14.38 -1.40
C VAL A 109 -3.98 -14.55 0.05
N LEU A 110 -4.46 -15.61 0.70
CA LEU A 110 -4.19 -15.84 2.12
C LEU A 110 -3.79 -17.28 2.43
N ALA A 111 -2.90 -17.39 3.42
CA ALA A 111 -2.47 -18.66 3.96
C ALA A 111 -3.55 -19.34 4.80
N ILE A 112 -3.71 -20.64 4.59
CA ILE A 112 -4.40 -21.56 5.48
C ILE A 112 -3.37 -22.42 6.20
N HIS A 113 -3.41 -22.39 7.53
CA HIS A 113 -2.61 -23.21 8.43
C HIS A 113 -3.56 -24.06 9.28
N GLU A 114 -3.40 -25.38 9.25
CA GLU A 114 -4.25 -26.32 10.01
C GLU A 114 -5.76 -26.11 9.80
N GLY A 115 -6.16 -25.85 8.55
CA GLY A 115 -7.56 -25.62 8.19
C GLY A 115 -8.13 -24.26 8.62
N ARG A 116 -7.30 -23.36 9.15
CA ARG A 116 -7.69 -22.01 9.58
C ARG A 116 -6.93 -20.93 8.81
N VAL A 117 -7.56 -19.77 8.64
CA VAL A 117 -6.89 -18.57 8.10
C VAL A 117 -5.75 -18.18 9.03
N ALA A 118 -4.53 -18.11 8.49
CA ALA A 118 -3.33 -17.82 9.27
C ALA A 118 -3.37 -16.41 9.90
N VAL A 119 -3.95 -15.43 9.20
CA VAL A 119 -4.04 -14.04 9.68
C VAL A 119 -5.46 -13.45 9.48
N PRO A 120 -6.43 -13.80 10.35
CA PRO A 120 -7.83 -13.36 10.19
C PRO A 120 -8.05 -11.85 10.23
N VAL A 121 -7.13 -11.09 10.84
CA VAL A 121 -7.24 -9.62 10.90
C VAL A 121 -6.90 -8.96 9.57
N HIS A 122 -5.98 -9.53 8.77
CA HIS A 122 -5.65 -8.99 7.45
C HIS A 122 -6.84 -9.03 6.50
N ILE A 123 -7.55 -10.17 6.45
CA ILE A 123 -8.74 -10.29 5.61
C ILE A 123 -9.82 -9.29 6.01
N LYS A 124 -10.05 -9.08 7.32
CA LYS A 124 -11.01 -8.07 7.79
C LYS A 124 -10.63 -6.65 7.35
N LEU A 125 -9.35 -6.28 7.49
CA LEU A 125 -8.85 -4.97 7.06
C LEU A 125 -8.99 -4.79 5.54
N ILE A 126 -8.54 -5.78 4.77
CA ILE A 126 -8.59 -5.74 3.30
C ILE A 126 -10.03 -5.66 2.82
N GLN A 127 -10.93 -6.50 3.34
CA GLN A 127 -12.34 -6.48 2.98
C GLN A 127 -12.99 -5.13 3.31
N GLY A 128 -12.72 -4.58 4.50
CA GLY A 128 -13.25 -3.26 4.88
C GLY A 128 -12.84 -2.15 3.91
N ILE A 129 -11.57 -2.15 3.46
CA ILE A 129 -11.05 -1.18 2.50
C ILE A 129 -11.67 -1.38 1.12
N LEU A 130 -11.72 -2.62 0.62
CA LEU A 130 -12.27 -2.91 -0.70
C LEU A 130 -13.77 -2.60 -0.76
N THR A 131 -14.52 -2.88 0.31
CA THR A 131 -15.92 -2.47 0.46
C THR A 131 -16.06 -0.95 0.46
N HIS A 132 -15.24 -0.24 1.23
CA HIS A 132 -15.27 1.23 1.25
C HIS A 132 -15.00 1.85 -0.12
N LEU A 133 -14.08 1.26 -0.89
CA LEU A 133 -13.76 1.69 -2.26
C LEU A 133 -14.73 1.14 -3.32
N SER A 134 -15.73 0.35 -2.93
CA SER A 134 -16.67 -0.33 -3.84
C SER A 134 -15.98 -1.18 -4.91
N ILE A 135 -14.86 -1.82 -4.56
CA ILE A 135 -14.07 -2.67 -5.44
C ILE A 135 -14.52 -4.13 -5.27
N PRO A 136 -15.04 -4.80 -6.32
CA PRO A 136 -15.35 -6.22 -6.25
C PRO A 136 -14.10 -7.03 -5.94
N SER A 137 -14.22 -8.02 -5.06
CA SER A 137 -13.08 -8.84 -4.67
C SER A 137 -13.40 -10.31 -4.45
N THR A 138 -12.41 -11.16 -4.69
CA THR A 138 -12.42 -12.57 -4.32
C THR A 138 -11.29 -12.89 -3.37
N VAL A 139 -11.45 -13.98 -2.64
CA VAL A 139 -10.45 -14.50 -1.71
C VAL A 139 -10.00 -15.86 -2.21
N HIS A 140 -8.69 -16.02 -2.37
CA HIS A 140 -8.04 -17.27 -2.70
C HIS A 140 -7.16 -17.74 -1.55
N GLN A 141 -7.23 -19.03 -1.28
CA GLN A 141 -6.58 -19.67 -0.16
C GLN A 141 -5.45 -20.57 -0.66
N TYR A 142 -4.33 -20.60 0.05
CA TYR A 142 -3.23 -21.51 -0.23
C TYR A 142 -2.71 -22.16 1.06
N GLY A 143 -2.19 -23.38 0.97
CA GLY A 143 -1.65 -24.10 2.12
C GLY A 143 -0.26 -23.61 2.52
N THR A 144 -0.02 -23.46 3.82
CA THR A 144 1.34 -23.22 4.34
C THR A 144 2.17 -24.49 4.35
N LYS A 145 3.48 -24.36 4.13
CA LYS A 145 4.46 -25.43 4.30
C LYS A 145 4.95 -25.46 5.75
N GLN A 146 5.05 -26.63 6.37
CA GLN A 146 5.61 -26.73 7.72
C GLN A 146 7.12 -26.49 7.74
N GLY A 147 7.68 -26.28 8.94
CA GLY A 147 9.13 -26.19 9.13
C GLY A 147 9.80 -27.51 8.74
N GLY A 148 10.85 -27.44 7.92
CA GLY A 148 11.58 -28.63 7.42
C GLY A 148 11.04 -29.21 6.11
N GLU A 149 9.86 -28.79 5.63
CA GLU A 149 9.43 -29.11 4.28
C GLU A 149 10.29 -28.37 3.25
N ALA A 150 10.72 -29.07 2.19
CA ALA A 150 11.41 -28.45 1.07
C ALA A 150 10.48 -27.42 0.40
N ARG A 151 11.05 -26.24 0.10
CA ARG A 151 10.36 -25.15 -0.60
C ARG A 151 11.12 -24.82 -1.86
N SER A 152 10.41 -24.76 -2.99
CA SER A 152 10.95 -24.11 -4.18
C SER A 152 10.85 -22.60 -4.02
N GLU A 153 11.69 -21.82 -4.71
CA GLU A 153 11.59 -20.35 -4.70
C GLU A 153 10.21 -19.88 -5.20
N SER A 154 9.65 -20.63 -6.16
CA SER A 154 8.34 -20.36 -6.75
C SER A 154 7.13 -20.76 -5.90
N ASP A 155 7.35 -21.47 -4.79
CA ASP A 155 6.26 -21.94 -3.95
C ASP A 155 5.50 -20.75 -3.36
N ASN A 156 4.18 -20.83 -3.48
CA ASN A 156 3.23 -19.82 -3.07
C ASN A 156 3.58 -18.44 -3.65
N SER A 157 3.86 -18.41 -4.95
CA SER A 157 4.04 -17.17 -5.72
C SER A 157 2.73 -16.65 -6.27
N VAL A 158 2.62 -15.31 -6.34
CA VAL A 158 1.54 -14.60 -7.00
C VAL A 158 2.14 -13.79 -8.14
N VAL A 159 1.62 -13.98 -9.35
CA VAL A 159 2.02 -13.19 -10.53
C VAL A 159 0.78 -12.55 -11.11
N VAL A 160 0.82 -11.23 -11.29
CA VAL A 160 -0.15 -10.48 -12.09
C VAL A 160 0.50 -10.15 -13.42
N GLU A 161 -0.11 -10.59 -14.50
CA GLU A 161 0.27 -10.26 -15.86
C GLU A 161 -0.76 -9.31 -16.46
N GLY A 162 -0.30 -8.14 -16.89
CA GLY A 162 -1.13 -7.13 -17.52
C GLY A 162 -0.69 -6.81 -18.94
N GLU A 163 -1.64 -6.38 -19.76
CA GLU A 163 -1.41 -5.76 -21.06
C GLU A 163 -2.41 -4.62 -21.19
N LYS A 164 -1.96 -3.45 -21.66
CA LYS A 164 -2.81 -2.26 -21.75
C LYS A 164 -4.08 -2.54 -22.55
N GLY A 165 -5.23 -2.16 -22.02
CA GLY A 165 -6.54 -2.35 -22.65
C GLY A 165 -7.07 -3.79 -22.59
N ARG A 166 -6.39 -4.71 -21.88
CA ARG A 166 -6.83 -6.10 -21.73
C ARG A 166 -7.06 -6.47 -20.26
N PRO A 167 -8.02 -7.36 -19.97
CA PRO A 167 -8.17 -7.90 -18.63
C PRO A 167 -6.86 -8.56 -18.17
N PRO A 168 -6.34 -8.21 -16.99
CA PRO A 168 -5.13 -8.81 -16.45
C PRO A 168 -5.38 -10.26 -16.04
N LYS A 169 -4.33 -11.05 -16.02
CA LYS A 169 -4.33 -12.45 -15.57
C LYS A 169 -3.59 -12.56 -14.26
N LEU A 170 -4.10 -13.38 -13.35
CA LEU A 170 -3.45 -13.64 -12.08
C LEU A 170 -3.11 -15.11 -11.97
N TYR A 171 -1.90 -15.43 -11.52
CA TYR A 171 -1.41 -16.78 -11.34
C TYR A 171 -1.03 -17.02 -9.88
N ILE A 172 -1.41 -18.17 -9.32
CA ILE A 172 -0.89 -18.67 -8.05
C ILE A 172 -0.26 -20.03 -8.27
N ASN A 173 1.01 -20.18 -7.94
CA ASN A 173 1.76 -21.42 -8.18
C ASN A 173 1.67 -21.89 -9.64
N GLY A 174 1.69 -20.92 -10.58
CA GLY A 174 1.55 -21.16 -12.01
C GLY A 174 0.12 -21.41 -12.50
N ASN A 175 -0.87 -21.57 -11.62
CA ASN A 175 -2.26 -21.78 -11.99
C ASN A 175 -2.99 -20.44 -12.18
N GLU A 176 -3.59 -20.24 -13.35
CA GLU A 176 -4.37 -19.04 -13.64
C GLU A 176 -5.66 -19.02 -12.80
N LEU A 177 -5.91 -17.89 -12.16
CA LEU A 177 -7.12 -17.63 -11.39
C LEU A 177 -8.07 -16.72 -12.17
N LYS A 178 -9.37 -16.95 -11.98
CA LYS A 178 -10.40 -16.06 -12.51
C LYS A 178 -10.51 -14.81 -11.65
N ILE A 179 -10.24 -13.66 -12.26
CA ILE A 179 -10.50 -12.36 -11.64
C ILE A 179 -11.99 -12.06 -11.76
N PRO A 180 -12.68 -11.65 -10.68
CA PRO A 180 -14.08 -11.28 -10.78
C PRO A 180 -14.23 -10.12 -11.77
N ALA A 181 -15.06 -10.29 -12.78
CA ALA A 181 -15.46 -9.18 -13.63
C ALA A 181 -16.41 -8.28 -12.84
N ARG A 182 -16.22 -6.96 -12.92
CA ARG A 182 -17.23 -6.03 -12.41
C ARG A 182 -18.49 -6.20 -13.25
N SER A 183 -19.60 -6.62 -12.63
CA SER A 183 -20.89 -6.60 -13.31
C SER A 183 -21.22 -5.14 -13.65
N ALA A 184 -21.49 -4.86 -14.93
CA ALA A 184 -21.72 -3.51 -15.46
C ALA A 184 -22.96 -2.78 -14.89
N THR A 185 -23.59 -3.32 -13.84
CA THR A 185 -24.87 -2.87 -13.28
C THR A 185 -24.73 -1.94 -12.07
N ALA A 186 -23.53 -1.45 -11.74
CA ALA A 186 -23.33 -0.53 -10.62
C ALA A 186 -23.55 0.93 -11.06
N LEU A 187 -24.58 1.55 -10.44
CA LEU A 187 -25.13 2.89 -10.64
C LEU A 187 -24.08 4.00 -10.84
N ALA A 188 -24.40 4.92 -11.75
CA ALA A 188 -23.62 6.13 -12.02
C ALA A 188 -23.44 6.97 -10.75
N PRO A 189 -22.23 7.49 -10.46
CA PRO A 189 -22.01 8.36 -9.32
C PRO A 189 -22.63 9.75 -9.58
N ASP A 190 -23.53 10.16 -8.69
CA ASP A 190 -24.03 11.54 -8.61
C ASP A 190 -22.89 12.54 -8.41
N THR A 191 -23.01 13.66 -9.12
CA THR A 191 -22.03 14.73 -9.22
C THR A 191 -22.05 15.61 -7.96
N VAL A 192 -20.90 15.81 -7.32
CA VAL A 192 -20.72 16.77 -6.21
C VAL A 192 -20.06 18.05 -6.73
N PRO A 193 -20.58 19.26 -6.40
CA PRO A 193 -20.03 20.53 -6.89
C PRO A 193 -18.80 21.00 -6.09
N ALA A 194 -17.88 21.67 -6.77
CA ALA A 194 -16.65 22.24 -6.23
C ALA A 194 -16.88 23.55 -5.47
N VAL A 195 -16.16 23.76 -4.36
CA VAL A 195 -16.21 24.99 -3.56
C VAL A 195 -14.81 25.60 -3.36
N GLY A 196 -14.67 26.88 -3.74
CA GLY A 196 -14.15 27.92 -2.85
C GLY A 196 -12.66 28.26 -2.89
N ARG A 197 -12.37 29.50 -3.30
CA ARG A 197 -11.08 30.14 -3.58
C ARG A 197 -10.36 30.67 -2.32
N ALA A 198 -9.03 30.72 -2.36
CA ALA A 198 -8.15 31.17 -1.27
C ALA A 198 -8.01 32.71 -1.14
N VAL A 199 -7.82 33.18 0.10
CA VAL A 199 -7.50 34.57 0.47
C VAL A 199 -5.99 34.72 0.72
N GLN A 200 -5.39 35.78 0.17
CA GLN A 200 -3.96 36.08 0.26
C GLN A 200 -3.74 37.26 1.22
N VAL A 201 -2.83 37.11 2.19
CA VAL A 201 -2.40 38.19 3.09
C VAL A 201 -0.89 38.41 2.91
N ARG A 202 -0.48 39.65 2.64
CA ARG A 202 0.91 40.08 2.53
C ARG A 202 1.47 40.43 3.92
N SER A 203 2.73 40.11 4.17
CA SER A 203 3.51 40.58 5.33
C SER A 203 4.84 41.17 4.87
N VAL A 204 5.31 42.19 5.61
CA VAL A 204 6.53 43.01 5.37
C VAL A 204 7.71 42.41 6.16
N PRO A 205 8.96 42.46 5.65
CA PRO A 205 10.10 41.84 6.34
C PRO A 205 10.74 42.76 7.38
N VAL A 206 11.18 42.19 8.50
CA VAL A 206 12.04 42.79 9.52
C VAL A 206 13.25 41.87 9.70
N ALA A 207 14.45 42.44 9.80
CA ALA A 207 15.71 41.70 9.83
C ALA A 207 15.90 40.89 11.13
N ASP A 208 16.33 39.64 10.99
CA ASP A 208 16.33 38.63 12.04
C ASP A 208 17.62 38.60 12.89
N SER A 209 17.43 38.52 14.21
CA SER A 209 18.43 38.08 15.17
C SER A 209 18.37 36.55 15.32
N PRO A 210 19.45 35.88 15.77
CA PRO A 210 19.49 34.41 15.89
C PRO A 210 18.43 33.81 16.85
N ALA A 211 17.93 34.59 17.82
CA ALA A 211 16.81 34.19 18.66
C ALA A 211 15.46 34.16 17.90
N THR A 212 15.30 35.02 16.90
CA THR A 212 14.10 35.07 16.05
C THR A 212 14.03 33.85 15.12
N GLN A 213 15.19 33.37 14.65
CA GLN A 213 15.27 32.24 13.72
C GLN A 213 14.84 30.91 14.35
N SER A 214 15.26 30.62 15.59
CA SER A 214 14.81 29.42 16.32
C SER A 214 13.28 29.42 16.56
N MET A 215 12.70 30.60 16.83
CA MET A 215 11.24 30.74 16.98
C MET A 215 10.50 30.56 15.65
N GLN A 216 11.06 31.06 14.55
CA GLN A 216 10.49 30.87 13.20
C GLN A 216 10.52 29.39 12.79
N ASP A 217 11.64 28.69 13.01
CA ASP A 217 11.79 27.27 12.68
C ASP A 217 10.81 26.38 13.46
N SER A 218 10.58 26.70 14.75
CA SER A 218 9.60 26.00 15.57
C SER A 218 8.17 26.22 15.06
N ARG A 219 7.81 27.47 14.71
CA ARG A 219 6.49 27.79 14.13
C ARG A 219 6.29 27.09 12.79
N GLN A 220 7.29 27.09 11.91
CA GLN A 220 7.21 26.44 10.62
C GLN A 220 7.06 24.92 10.76
N THR A 221 7.80 24.31 11.69
CA THR A 221 7.67 22.88 12.00
C THR A 221 6.26 22.55 12.50
N GLN A 222 5.67 23.38 13.38
CA GLN A 222 4.30 23.20 13.84
C GLN A 222 3.27 23.34 12.70
N GLN A 223 3.49 24.27 11.76
CA GLN A 223 2.64 24.41 10.58
C GLN A 223 2.70 23.18 9.68
N HIS A 224 3.89 22.61 9.45
CA HIS A 224 4.04 21.37 8.68
C HIS A 224 3.36 20.18 9.37
N ILE A 225 3.52 20.04 10.70
CA ILE A 225 2.79 19.02 11.47
C ILE A 225 1.28 19.21 11.27
N ALA A 226 0.75 20.41 11.51
CA ALA A 226 -0.68 20.68 11.37
C ALA A 226 -1.19 20.40 9.94
N ALA A 227 -0.40 20.67 8.91
CA ALA A 227 -0.75 20.36 7.53
C ALA A 227 -0.77 18.85 7.25
N LEU A 228 0.24 18.11 7.69
CA LEU A 228 0.28 16.64 7.61
C LEU A 228 -0.90 16.00 8.37
N MET A 229 -1.20 16.52 9.55
CA MET A 229 -2.35 16.11 10.36
C MET A 229 -3.68 16.26 9.61
N ARG A 230 -3.89 17.39 8.92
CA ARG A 230 -5.08 17.60 8.08
C ARG A 230 -5.13 16.63 6.91
N LEU A 231 -4.00 16.38 6.24
CA LEU A 231 -3.92 15.42 5.14
C LEU A 231 -4.28 14.00 5.61
N TYR A 232 -3.79 13.59 6.78
CA TYR A 232 -4.15 12.30 7.37
C TYR A 232 -5.62 12.24 7.82
N SER A 233 -6.15 13.33 8.38
CA SER A 233 -7.56 13.38 8.76
C SER A 233 -8.49 13.29 7.55
N GLN A 234 -8.14 13.89 6.41
CA GLN A 234 -8.90 13.79 5.16
C GLN A 234 -9.01 12.35 4.62
N VAL A 235 -8.06 11.47 4.98
CA VAL A 235 -8.09 10.05 4.60
C VAL A 235 -8.60 9.15 5.73
N GLY A 236 -9.27 9.72 6.74
CA GLY A 236 -10.01 8.98 7.76
C GLY A 236 -9.26 8.65 9.05
N TYR A 237 -8.03 9.15 9.25
CA TYR A 237 -7.34 8.97 10.52
C TYR A 237 -7.93 9.87 11.62
N SER A 238 -8.09 9.31 12.82
CA SER A 238 -8.31 10.12 14.02
C SER A 238 -7.09 11.01 14.28
N GLU A 239 -7.29 12.14 14.95
CA GLU A 239 -6.21 13.07 15.27
C GLU A 239 -5.08 12.39 16.07
N GLN A 240 -5.40 11.52 17.03
CA GLN A 240 -4.38 10.81 17.78
C GLN A 240 -3.54 9.87 16.88
N HIS A 241 -4.18 9.18 15.93
CA HIS A 241 -3.50 8.25 15.03
C HIS A 241 -2.67 9.00 13.98
N ALA A 242 -3.22 10.06 13.38
CA ALA A 242 -2.50 10.92 12.46
C ALA A 242 -1.23 11.50 13.12
N ARG A 243 -1.32 11.90 14.40
CA ARG A 243 -0.16 12.41 15.15
C ARG A 243 0.90 11.34 15.35
N GLY A 244 0.49 10.14 15.75
CA GLY A 244 1.40 9.00 15.88
C GLY A 244 2.12 8.67 14.56
N LEU A 245 1.42 8.73 13.43
CA LEU A 245 2.00 8.49 12.10
C LEU A 245 3.01 9.56 11.71
N VAL A 246 2.70 10.84 11.94
CA VAL A 246 3.64 11.94 11.67
C VAL A 246 4.93 11.76 12.46
N GLU A 247 4.83 11.50 13.77
CA GLU A 247 6.02 11.31 14.62
C GLU A 247 6.83 10.08 14.22
N THR A 248 6.15 8.95 13.98
CA THR A 248 6.82 7.69 13.59
C THR A 248 7.57 7.85 12.28
N ARG A 249 6.93 8.45 11.27
CA ARG A 249 7.57 8.67 9.97
C ARG A 249 8.68 9.71 10.05
N ALA A 250 8.50 10.77 10.84
CA ALA A 250 9.54 11.78 11.04
C ALA A 250 10.76 11.16 11.70
N GLN A 251 10.57 10.29 12.70
CA GLN A 251 11.67 9.57 13.34
C GLN A 251 12.37 8.61 12.38
N GLN A 252 11.61 7.86 11.57
CA GLN A 252 12.17 6.97 10.55
C GLN A 252 13.01 7.74 9.52
N ALA A 253 12.50 8.85 9.00
CA ALA A 253 13.21 9.70 8.04
C ALA A 253 14.45 10.35 8.68
N ALA A 254 14.34 10.83 9.93
CA ALA A 254 15.47 11.37 10.69
C ALA A 254 16.60 10.35 10.84
N ASN A 255 16.27 9.12 11.24
CA ASN A 255 17.25 8.05 11.40
C ASN A 255 17.88 7.63 10.05
N THR A 256 17.05 7.51 9.00
CA THR A 256 17.49 7.02 7.68
C THR A 256 18.41 8.00 6.99
N HIS A 257 18.14 9.30 7.12
CA HIS A 257 18.83 10.35 6.38
C HIS A 257 19.73 11.23 7.28
N GLN A 258 19.91 10.85 8.54
CA GLN A 258 20.64 11.63 9.55
C GLN A 258 20.15 13.09 9.65
N LEU A 259 18.84 13.28 9.53
CA LEU A 259 18.21 14.60 9.57
C LEU A 259 17.81 14.97 10.99
N SER A 260 17.75 16.26 11.28
CA SER A 260 17.00 16.74 12.45
C SER A 260 15.52 16.40 12.30
N ARG A 261 14.79 16.34 13.42
CA ARG A 261 13.35 16.10 13.42
C ARG A 261 12.59 17.13 12.58
N ALA A 262 13.01 18.39 12.60
CA ALA A 262 12.37 19.47 11.84
C ALA A 262 12.53 19.27 10.33
N GLU A 263 13.73 18.88 9.88
CA GLU A 263 14.01 18.57 8.47
C GLU A 263 13.25 17.34 7.99
N ALA A 264 13.17 16.30 8.81
CA ALA A 264 12.38 15.11 8.51
C ALA A 264 10.88 15.43 8.33
N ILE A 265 10.31 16.26 9.21
CA ILE A 265 8.92 16.71 9.11
C ILE A 265 8.72 17.56 7.84
N LYS A 266 9.65 18.45 7.52
CA LYS A 266 9.60 19.25 6.29
C LYS A 266 9.64 18.37 5.04
N GLN A 267 10.54 17.40 4.97
CA GLN A 267 10.62 16.46 3.84
C GLN A 267 9.34 15.64 3.70
N LEU A 268 8.76 15.14 4.80
CA LEU A 268 7.48 14.43 4.77
C LEU A 268 6.35 15.31 4.24
N TYR A 269 6.32 16.58 4.64
CA TYR A 269 5.33 17.55 4.15
C TYR A 269 5.50 17.82 2.66
N GLU A 270 6.71 18.12 2.20
CA GLU A 270 7.02 18.37 0.78
C GLU A 270 6.70 17.14 -0.09
N TYR A 271 7.06 15.95 0.38
CA TYR A 271 6.70 14.69 -0.27
C TYR A 271 5.17 14.52 -0.36
N SER A 272 4.46 14.76 0.74
CA SER A 272 2.99 14.63 0.77
C SER A 272 2.31 15.64 -0.16
N LEU A 273 2.85 16.86 -0.28
CA LEU A 273 2.39 17.84 -1.25
C LEU A 273 2.63 17.39 -2.69
N ALA A 274 3.82 16.84 -2.98
CA ALA A 274 4.16 16.33 -4.31
C ALA A 274 3.23 15.20 -4.75
N GLN A 275 2.80 14.33 -3.82
CA GLN A 275 1.85 13.24 -4.09
C GLN A 275 0.40 13.73 -4.25
N SER A 276 0.09 14.96 -3.85
CA SER A 276 -1.26 15.55 -3.91
C SER A 276 -1.55 16.36 -5.18
N ARG A 277 -0.53 16.57 -6.02
CA ARG A 277 -0.62 17.25 -7.33
C ARG A 277 -0.83 16.24 -8.44
#